data_AF-K7GG76-F1
#
_entry.id   AF-K7GG76-F1
#
_cell.length_a   1.000
_cell.length_b   1.000
_cell.length_c   1.000
_cell.angle_alpha   90.00
_cell.angle_beta   90.00
_cell.angle_gamma   90.00
#
_symmetry.space_group_name_H-M   'P 1'
#
loop_
_entity.id
_entity.type
_entity.pdbx_description
1 polymer ?
#
loop_
_entity_poly.entity_id
_entity_poly.type
_entity_poly.pdbx_seq_one_letter_code
_entity_poly.pdbx_strand_id
1 'polypeptide(L)'
;MKMLYCPYCRGLPTVKSCNNYCLNVMKGCLANQADLDTEWNLFIDAMLLVAERLEGPFNIESVMEPIDVKISEAIMNMQENSMQVSAKVFQGCGQPKPAPALRSSRSVPENFNTRFRPYNPEERPTTAAGTSLDRLVTDIKEKLKLSKKFWSALPYTICKDDHVTAGMSNEEDCWNGHTKARYLPEIMNDGLTNQINNPEVDVDITRPDTFIRQQIMALRVMTNKLKNAYNGNDVNFQDTSDETSGSGSGSGCTDDICPTEFDFITTEAPPVDSDRREVDSSAIQSSRSLLTLFITCIVLALQRQWR
;
A
#
# COMPACT_ATOMS: atom_id res chain seq x y z
N MET A 1 -24.28 7.45 30.11
CA MET A 1 -25.48 7.80 30.93
C MET A 1 -25.13 8.68 32.13
N LYS A 2 -24.27 8.22 33.05
CA LYS A 2 -23.90 8.94 34.29
C LYS A 2 -23.40 10.38 34.07
N MET A 3 -22.65 10.60 33.01
CA MET A 3 -22.09 11.91 32.68
C MET A 3 -23.15 12.96 32.31
N LEU A 4 -24.10 12.62 31.44
CA LEU A 4 -25.04 13.58 30.86
C LEU A 4 -26.37 13.66 31.62
N TYR A 5 -26.92 12.52 32.05
CA TYR A 5 -28.32 12.46 32.47
C TYR A 5 -28.54 12.34 33.99
N CYS A 6 -27.54 11.87 34.75
CA CYS A 6 -27.67 11.81 36.21
C CYS A 6 -27.87 13.16 36.94
N PRO A 7 -27.40 14.33 36.44
CA PRO A 7 -27.75 15.62 37.04
C PRO A 7 -29.27 15.83 37.11
N TYR A 8 -29.99 15.48 36.04
CA TYR A 8 -31.45 15.58 35.97
C TYR A 8 -32.11 14.71 37.04
N CYS A 9 -31.62 13.48 37.23
CA CYS A 9 -32.13 12.57 38.26
C CYS A 9 -31.85 13.06 39.69
N ARG A 10 -30.86 13.93 39.89
CA ARG A 10 -30.53 14.55 41.19
C ARG A 10 -31.09 15.96 41.38
N GLY A 11 -32.00 16.40 40.49
CA GLY A 11 -32.61 17.73 40.59
C GLY A 11 -31.69 18.88 40.20
N LEU A 12 -30.62 18.61 39.45
CA LEU A 12 -29.65 19.59 38.94
C LEU A 12 -29.68 19.67 37.40
N PRO A 13 -30.82 19.96 36.76
CA PRO A 13 -30.98 19.87 35.29
C PRO A 13 -30.20 20.92 34.50
N THR A 14 -29.78 22.02 35.15
CA THR A 14 -29.01 23.11 34.52
C THR A 14 -27.49 22.91 34.63
N VAL A 15 -27.04 21.94 35.44
CA VAL A 15 -25.61 21.71 35.68
C VAL A 15 -25.06 20.80 34.59
N LYS A 16 -24.11 21.33 33.82
CA LYS A 16 -23.40 20.59 32.77
C LYS A 16 -22.18 19.85 33.33
N SER A 17 -21.74 18.81 32.60
CA SER A 17 -20.59 18.00 33.02
C SER A 17 -19.28 18.79 33.01
N CYS A 18 -18.38 18.47 33.94
CA CYS A 18 -17.02 19.02 33.93
C CYS A 18 -16.25 18.54 32.70
N ASN A 19 -15.37 19.39 32.15
CA ASN A 19 -14.61 19.05 30.94
C ASN A 19 -13.72 17.81 31.15
N ASN A 20 -12.91 17.80 32.21
CA ASN A 20 -12.02 16.67 32.52
C ASN A 20 -12.78 15.38 32.86
N TYR A 21 -13.95 15.49 33.47
CA TYR A 21 -14.84 14.35 33.68
C TYR A 21 -15.28 13.75 32.34
N CYS A 22 -15.71 14.60 31.41
CA CYS A 22 -16.04 14.17 30.05
C CYS A 22 -14.85 13.51 29.35
N LEU A 23 -13.65 14.09 29.45
CA LEU A 23 -12.45 13.52 28.84
C LEU A 23 -12.16 12.11 29.37
N ASN A 24 -12.23 11.89 30.68
CA ASN A 24 -11.99 10.55 31.25
C ASN A 24 -13.05 9.53 30.82
N VAL A 25 -14.32 9.94 30.77
CA VAL A 25 -15.39 9.07 30.24
C VAL A 25 -15.12 8.73 28.77
N MET A 26 -14.83 9.73 27.93
CA MET A 26 -14.67 9.54 26.50
C MET A 26 -13.39 8.78 26.14
N LYS A 27 -12.28 9.01 26.85
CA LYS A 27 -11.03 8.24 26.70
C LYS A 27 -11.21 6.77 27.11
N GLY A 28 -12.00 6.50 28.14
CA GLY A 28 -12.40 5.13 28.50
C GLY A 28 -13.24 4.46 27.41
N CYS A 29 -14.25 5.17 26.89
CA CYS A 29 -15.12 4.64 25.82
C CYS A 29 -14.38 4.41 24.49
N LEU A 30 -13.43 5.28 24.15
CA LEU A 30 -12.71 5.29 22.87
C LEU A 30 -11.31 4.67 22.98
N ALA A 31 -11.05 3.92 24.04
CA ALA A 31 -9.72 3.42 24.39
C ALA A 31 -9.10 2.54 23.28
N ASN A 32 -9.91 1.67 22.67
CA ASN A 32 -9.47 0.83 21.56
C ASN A 32 -9.14 1.70 20.33
N GLN A 33 -10.01 2.65 19.98
CA GLN A 33 -9.81 3.53 18.82
C GLN A 33 -8.57 4.40 18.97
N ALA A 34 -8.25 4.84 20.19
CA ALA A 34 -7.04 5.62 20.46
C ALA A 34 -5.74 4.85 20.14
N ASP A 35 -5.73 3.51 20.19
CA ASP A 35 -4.56 2.71 19.79
C ASP A 35 -4.23 2.86 18.29
N LEU A 36 -5.18 3.30 17.44
CA LEU A 36 -4.93 3.59 16.03
C LEU A 36 -4.05 4.82 15.83
N ASP A 37 -3.97 5.73 16.81
CA ASP A 37 -3.37 7.06 16.64
C ASP A 37 -1.91 6.98 16.16
N THR A 38 -1.12 6.06 16.70
CA THR A 38 0.31 5.94 16.34
C THR A 38 0.47 5.54 14.88
N GLU A 39 -0.14 4.43 14.44
CA GLU A 39 -0.01 3.95 13.07
C GLU A 39 -0.72 4.87 12.07
N TRP A 40 -1.81 5.52 12.48
CA TRP A 40 -2.48 6.53 11.68
C TRP A 40 -1.55 7.70 11.38
N ASN A 41 -0.89 8.28 12.40
CA ASN A 41 0.04 9.38 12.16
C ASN A 41 1.23 8.97 11.28
N LEU A 42 1.78 7.76 11.47
CA LEU A 42 2.84 7.22 10.60
C LEU A 42 2.38 7.04 9.15
N PHE A 43 1.14 6.60 8.95
CA PHE A 43 0.51 6.47 7.64
C PHE A 43 0.33 7.84 6.96
N ILE A 44 -0.21 8.83 7.70
CA ILE A 44 -0.33 10.21 7.22
C ILE A 44 1.04 10.79 6.84
N ASP A 45 2.06 10.58 7.67
CA ASP A 45 3.43 11.03 7.39
C ASP A 45 3.98 10.40 6.10
N ALA A 46 3.78 9.09 5.91
CA ALA A 46 4.20 8.41 4.70
C ALA A 46 3.46 8.92 3.45
N MET A 47 2.15 9.20 3.54
CA MET A 47 1.41 9.81 2.43
C MET A 47 1.90 11.22 2.11
N LEU A 48 2.21 12.04 3.12
CA LEU A 48 2.74 13.39 2.91
C LEU A 48 4.10 13.34 2.18
N LEU A 49 4.97 12.40 2.54
CA LEU A 49 6.25 12.19 1.85
C LEU A 49 6.05 11.80 0.37
N VAL A 50 5.10 10.91 0.07
CA VAL A 50 4.77 10.54 -1.31
C VAL A 50 4.17 11.74 -2.08
N ALA A 51 3.30 12.52 -1.45
CA ALA A 51 2.72 13.72 -2.04
C ALA A 51 3.80 14.76 -2.38
N GLU A 52 4.81 14.95 -1.53
CA GLU A 52 5.96 15.81 -1.82
C GLU A 52 6.78 15.31 -3.02
N ARG A 53 6.89 13.99 -3.24
CA ARG A 53 7.53 13.45 -4.45
C ARG A 53 6.73 13.74 -5.72
N LEU A 54 5.39 13.69 -5.62
CA LEU A 54 4.49 13.97 -6.74
C LEU A 54 4.44 15.44 -7.14
N GLU A 55 4.76 16.38 -6.25
CA GLU A 55 5.00 17.80 -6.60
C GLU A 55 6.35 18.03 -7.29
N GLY A 56 7.27 17.07 -7.17
CA GLY A 56 8.61 17.16 -7.72
C GLY A 56 8.74 16.58 -9.15
N PRO A 57 9.98 16.27 -9.59
CA PRO A 57 10.23 15.72 -10.93
C PRO A 57 9.68 14.30 -11.14
N PHE A 58 9.15 13.68 -10.08
CA PHE A 58 8.45 12.39 -10.15
C PHE A 58 6.94 12.56 -10.38
N ASN A 59 6.48 13.78 -10.68
CA ASN A 59 5.14 14.01 -11.20
C ASN A 59 4.96 13.22 -12.50
N ILE A 60 3.93 12.39 -12.56
CA ILE A 60 3.65 11.57 -13.75
C ILE A 60 3.41 12.42 -15.00
N GLU A 61 2.82 13.61 -14.86
CA GLU A 61 2.64 14.56 -15.96
C GLU A 61 4.02 14.98 -16.50
N SER A 62 4.98 15.32 -15.62
CA SER A 62 6.34 15.71 -16.03
C SER A 62 7.12 14.61 -16.74
N VAL A 63 6.82 13.33 -16.47
CA VAL A 63 7.51 12.18 -17.11
C VAL A 63 6.80 11.75 -18.38
N MET A 64 5.46 11.80 -18.41
CA MET A 64 4.66 11.34 -19.54
C MET A 64 4.61 12.38 -20.67
N GLU A 65 4.68 13.67 -20.32
CA GLU A 65 4.60 14.77 -21.27
C GLU A 65 5.71 14.78 -22.35
N PRO A 66 7.00 14.52 -22.04
CA PRO A 66 8.07 14.45 -23.06
C PRO A 66 8.32 13.04 -23.62
N ILE A 67 7.37 12.10 -23.51
CA ILE A 67 7.60 10.71 -23.93
C ILE A 67 7.87 10.58 -25.43
N ASP A 68 7.23 11.40 -26.25
CA ASP A 68 7.42 11.47 -27.71
C ASP A 68 8.82 11.97 -28.08
N VAL A 69 9.33 12.96 -27.35
CA VAL A 69 10.70 13.46 -27.49
C VAL A 69 11.70 12.35 -27.14
N LYS A 70 11.47 11.60 -26.04
CA LYS A 70 12.32 10.49 -25.64
C LYS A 70 12.32 9.34 -26.64
N ILE A 71 11.17 9.01 -27.23
CA ILE A 71 11.07 8.02 -28.32
C ILE A 71 11.86 8.50 -29.53
N SER A 72 11.73 9.78 -29.90
CA SER A 72 12.45 10.38 -31.03
C SER A 72 13.97 10.36 -30.80
N GLU A 73 14.44 10.70 -29.60
CA GLU A 73 15.84 10.61 -29.18
C GLU A 73 16.37 9.17 -29.28
N ALA A 74 15.59 8.19 -28.83
CA ALA A 74 15.95 6.77 -28.95
C ALA A 74 16.07 6.31 -30.41
N ILE A 75 15.16 6.75 -31.28
CA ILE A 75 15.21 6.45 -32.72
C ILE A 75 16.46 7.08 -33.35
N MET A 76 16.73 8.36 -33.07
CA MET A 76 17.93 9.04 -33.57
C MET A 76 19.21 8.34 -33.11
N ASN A 77 19.29 8.00 -31.82
CA ASN A 77 20.42 7.27 -31.25
C ASN A 77 20.62 5.90 -31.94
N MET A 78 19.54 5.18 -32.25
CA MET A 78 19.62 3.92 -32.99
C MET A 78 20.04 4.13 -34.45
N GLN A 79 19.55 5.19 -35.12
CA GLN A 79 19.93 5.51 -36.49
C GLN A 79 21.42 5.85 -36.61
N GLU A 80 21.95 6.69 -35.70
CA GLU A 80 23.37 7.07 -35.65
C GLU A 80 24.30 5.88 -35.36
N ASN A 81 23.89 5.01 -34.43
CA ASN A 81 24.70 3.85 -34.03
C ASN A 81 24.38 2.58 -34.85
N SER A 82 23.47 2.66 -35.83
CA SER A 82 22.92 1.52 -36.57
C SER A 82 23.99 0.61 -37.16
N MET A 83 25.02 1.19 -37.77
CA MET A 83 26.12 0.45 -38.40
C MET A 83 26.98 -0.27 -37.37
N GLN A 84 27.27 0.36 -36.22
CA GLN A 84 28.09 -0.23 -35.16
C GLN A 84 27.34 -1.37 -34.45
N VAL A 85 26.04 -1.16 -34.17
CA VAL A 85 25.17 -2.19 -33.61
C VAL A 85 25.07 -3.36 -34.57
N SER A 86 24.80 -3.10 -35.86
CA SER A 86 24.71 -4.15 -36.89
C SER A 86 26.01 -4.94 -37.02
N ALA A 87 27.18 -4.27 -37.02
CA ALA A 87 28.46 -4.95 -37.08
C ALA A 87 28.69 -5.91 -35.89
N LYS A 88 28.37 -5.48 -34.66
CA LYS A 88 28.45 -6.34 -33.46
C LYS A 88 27.46 -7.49 -33.52
N VAL A 89 26.24 -7.24 -34.00
CA VAL A 89 25.22 -8.28 -34.18
C VAL A 89 25.66 -9.30 -35.23
N PHE A 90 26.23 -8.88 -36.36
CA PHE A 90 26.71 -9.80 -37.39
C PHE A 90 27.90 -10.63 -36.93
N GLN A 91 28.76 -10.06 -36.08
CA GLN A 91 29.87 -10.78 -35.48
C GLN A 91 29.40 -11.84 -34.48
N GLY A 92 28.38 -11.55 -33.66
CA GLY A 92 27.88 -12.46 -32.62
C GLY A 92 26.84 -13.48 -33.11
N CYS A 93 25.93 -13.06 -33.99
CA CYS A 93 24.79 -13.85 -34.47
C CYS A 93 24.96 -14.37 -35.90
N GLY A 94 26.03 -13.95 -36.60
CA GLY A 94 26.27 -14.27 -38.00
C GLY A 94 25.70 -13.22 -38.97
N GLN A 95 26.24 -13.19 -40.19
CA GLN A 95 25.75 -12.28 -41.23
C GLN A 95 24.37 -12.73 -41.74
N PRO A 96 23.39 -11.82 -41.84
CA PRO A 96 22.09 -12.14 -42.40
C PRO A 96 22.26 -12.55 -43.87
N LYS A 97 21.71 -13.71 -44.24
CA LYS A 97 21.65 -14.11 -45.65
C LYS A 97 20.68 -13.15 -46.37
N PRO A 98 21.10 -12.48 -47.46
CA PRO A 98 20.18 -11.67 -48.24
C PRO A 98 19.03 -12.58 -48.72
N ALA A 99 17.79 -12.18 -48.43
CA ALA A 99 16.63 -12.92 -48.89
C ALA A 99 16.69 -13.02 -50.43
N PRO A 100 16.48 -14.21 -51.03
CA PRO A 100 16.39 -14.34 -52.47
C PRO A 100 15.31 -13.38 -52.98
N ALA A 101 15.62 -12.67 -54.07
CA ALA A 101 14.84 -11.55 -54.59
C ALA A 101 13.42 -11.97 -55.03
N LEU A 102 12.54 -12.20 -54.07
CA LEU A 102 11.11 -12.14 -54.27
C LEU A 102 10.73 -10.67 -54.19
N ARG A 103 10.28 -10.15 -55.33
CA ARG A 103 9.72 -8.82 -55.51
C ARG A 103 8.61 -8.58 -54.46
N SER A 104 8.97 -8.01 -53.33
CA SER A 104 8.01 -7.32 -52.47
C SER A 104 8.37 -5.85 -52.53
N SER A 105 7.92 -5.19 -53.59
CA SER A 105 7.76 -3.73 -53.58
C SER A 105 6.59 -3.41 -52.64
N ARG A 106 6.83 -3.51 -51.33
CA ARG A 106 6.08 -2.67 -50.41
C ARG A 106 6.81 -1.34 -50.45
N SER A 107 6.37 -0.48 -51.38
CA SER A 107 6.63 0.94 -51.25
C SER A 107 6.26 1.33 -49.82
N VAL A 108 7.21 1.95 -49.12
CA VAL A 108 6.89 2.67 -47.89
C VAL A 108 5.72 3.58 -48.25
N PRO A 109 4.55 3.49 -47.60
CA PRO A 109 3.49 4.43 -47.89
C PRO A 109 4.04 5.82 -47.58
N GLU A 110 4.14 6.66 -48.61
CA GLU A 110 4.61 8.04 -48.59
C GLU A 110 3.70 8.99 -47.77
N ASN A 111 2.72 8.41 -47.07
CA ASN A 111 1.78 9.09 -46.19
C ASN A 111 2.17 8.85 -44.72
N PHE A 112 3.42 9.19 -44.36
CA PHE A 112 3.67 9.61 -42.98
C PHE A 112 2.99 10.97 -42.81
N ASN A 113 1.72 10.95 -42.40
CA ASN A 113 1.05 12.17 -41.94
C ASN A 113 1.91 12.72 -40.80
N THR A 114 2.66 13.79 -41.08
CA THR A 114 3.41 14.60 -40.12
C THR A 114 2.46 15.38 -39.23
N ARG A 115 1.48 14.70 -38.63
CA ARG A 115 0.62 15.25 -37.58
C ARG A 115 1.31 15.15 -36.22
N PHE A 116 2.63 15.30 -36.19
CA PHE A 116 3.31 15.75 -35.00
C PHE A 116 2.94 17.22 -34.85
N ARG A 117 1.95 17.51 -34.00
CA ARG A 117 1.79 18.87 -33.50
C ARG A 117 3.11 19.22 -32.80
N PRO A 118 3.72 20.38 -33.09
CA PRO A 118 4.76 20.91 -32.22
C PRO A 118 4.20 20.95 -30.81
N TYR A 119 4.87 20.24 -29.89
CA TYR A 119 4.56 20.31 -28.47
C TYR A 119 4.62 21.78 -28.06
N ASN A 120 3.49 22.35 -27.67
CA ASN A 120 3.42 23.69 -27.12
C ASN A 120 3.53 23.54 -25.59
N PRO A 121 4.62 23.99 -24.94
CA PRO A 121 4.86 23.78 -23.51
C PRO A 121 3.79 24.38 -22.58
N GLU A 122 2.89 25.19 -23.12
CA GLU A 122 1.82 25.84 -22.36
C GLU A 122 0.50 25.06 -22.35
N GLU A 123 0.32 24.05 -23.22
CA GLU A 123 -0.85 23.16 -23.16
C GLU A 123 -0.63 22.06 -22.12
N ARG A 124 -0.55 22.44 -20.83
CA ARG A 124 -0.65 21.46 -19.75
C ARG A 124 -1.93 20.66 -19.94
N PRO A 125 -1.89 19.30 -19.93
CA PRO A 125 -3.08 18.50 -20.01
C PRO A 125 -3.88 18.71 -18.73
N THR A 126 -4.79 19.68 -18.75
CA THR A 126 -5.87 19.70 -17.78
C THR A 126 -6.63 18.40 -17.96
N THR A 127 -6.69 17.59 -16.90
CA THR A 127 -7.64 16.48 -16.83
C THR A 127 -9.03 17.00 -17.23
N ALA A 128 -9.91 16.16 -17.78
CA ALA A 128 -11.20 16.57 -18.35
C ALA A 128 -12.14 17.39 -17.43
N ALA A 129 -11.76 17.59 -16.16
CA ALA A 129 -12.42 18.45 -15.16
C ALA A 129 -11.72 19.81 -14.91
N GLY A 130 -10.63 20.17 -15.59
CA GLY A 130 -9.92 21.44 -15.39
C GLY A 130 -9.03 21.52 -14.14
N THR A 131 -8.82 20.40 -13.43
CA THR A 131 -7.96 20.33 -12.24
C THR A 131 -6.58 19.77 -12.62
N SER A 132 -5.50 20.50 -12.34
CA SER A 132 -4.14 19.99 -12.46
C SER A 132 -3.82 19.03 -11.31
N LEU A 133 -3.03 17.98 -11.58
CA LEU A 133 -2.58 17.06 -10.53
C LEU A 133 -1.94 17.81 -9.36
N ASP A 134 -1.17 18.86 -9.64
CA ASP A 134 -0.57 19.74 -8.62
C ASP A 134 -1.60 20.30 -7.62
N ARG A 135 -2.78 20.73 -8.09
CA ARG A 135 -3.83 21.27 -7.22
C ARG A 135 -4.43 20.17 -6.34
N LEU A 136 -4.64 18.99 -6.91
CA LEU A 136 -5.15 17.83 -6.17
C LEU A 136 -4.15 17.37 -5.10
N VAL A 137 -2.86 17.36 -5.42
CA VAL A 137 -1.78 17.03 -4.47
C VAL A 137 -1.68 18.09 -3.36
N THR A 138 -1.89 19.36 -3.69
CA THR A 138 -1.92 20.43 -2.69
C THR A 138 -3.11 20.27 -1.75
N ASP A 139 -4.33 20.08 -2.27
CA ASP A 139 -5.54 19.91 -1.46
C ASP A 139 -5.45 18.66 -0.56
N ILE A 140 -4.97 17.53 -1.10
CA ILE A 140 -4.82 16.32 -0.29
C ILE A 140 -3.79 16.52 0.83
N LYS A 141 -2.67 17.23 0.58
CA LYS A 141 -1.69 17.55 1.64
C LYS A 141 -2.31 18.37 2.75
N GLU A 142 -3.14 19.37 2.44
CA GLU A 142 -3.85 20.16 3.45
C GLU A 142 -4.82 19.29 4.26
N LYS A 143 -5.64 18.47 3.59
CA LYS A 143 -6.58 17.54 4.23
C LYS A 143 -5.86 16.52 5.13
N LEU A 144 -4.74 15.98 4.67
CA LEU A 144 -3.91 15.03 5.42
C LEU A 144 -3.27 15.67 6.65
N LYS A 145 -2.84 16.93 6.56
CA LYS A 145 -2.33 17.66 7.73
C LYS A 145 -3.42 17.85 8.78
N LEU A 146 -4.66 18.14 8.36
CA LEU A 146 -5.81 18.29 9.27
C LEU A 146 -6.24 16.95 9.91
N SER A 147 -5.98 15.82 9.25
CA SER A 147 -6.34 14.50 9.79
C SER A 147 -5.32 13.93 10.78
N LYS A 148 -4.16 14.59 10.98
CA LYS A 148 -3.21 14.21 12.03
C LYS A 148 -3.86 14.28 13.40
N LYS A 149 -3.45 13.35 14.29
CA LYS A 149 -3.96 13.24 15.66
C LYS A 149 -5.48 13.09 15.77
N PHE A 150 -6.17 12.64 14.71
CA PHE A 150 -7.62 12.52 14.71
C PHE A 150 -8.14 11.66 15.87
N TRP A 151 -7.52 10.50 16.11
CA TRP A 151 -7.97 9.54 17.13
C TRP A 151 -7.73 10.05 18.56
N SER A 152 -6.55 10.63 18.83
CA SER A 152 -6.25 11.24 20.14
C SER A 152 -7.02 12.55 20.39
N ALA A 153 -7.38 13.30 19.35
CA ALA A 153 -8.15 14.53 19.47
C ALA A 153 -9.66 14.29 19.67
N LEU A 154 -10.17 13.11 19.31
CA LEU A 154 -11.61 12.82 19.30
C LEU A 154 -12.30 13.09 20.66
N PRO A 155 -11.77 12.65 21.82
CA PRO A 155 -12.35 12.99 23.13
C PRO A 155 -12.47 14.50 23.35
N TYR A 156 -11.46 15.27 22.96
CA TYR A 156 -11.45 16.72 23.09
C TYR A 156 -12.49 17.37 22.18
N THR A 157 -12.64 16.90 20.94
CA THR A 157 -13.65 17.44 20.01
C THR A 157 -15.07 17.22 20.52
N ILE A 158 -15.35 16.08 21.13
CA ILE A 158 -16.67 15.75 21.70
C ILE A 158 -16.93 16.56 22.96
N CYS A 159 -15.93 16.68 23.85
CA CYS A 159 -16.07 17.40 25.12
C CYS A 159 -15.97 18.92 24.99
N LYS A 160 -15.54 19.45 23.84
CA LYS A 160 -15.51 20.90 23.56
C LYS A 160 -16.91 21.48 23.35
N ASP A 161 -17.89 20.68 22.98
CA ASP A 161 -19.26 21.15 22.76
C ASP A 161 -19.87 21.65 24.08
N ASP A 162 -20.35 22.90 24.06
CA ASP A 162 -21.03 23.54 25.19
C ASP A 162 -22.34 22.83 25.55
N HIS A 163 -22.93 22.04 24.65
CA HIS A 163 -24.08 21.20 24.98
C HIS A 163 -23.70 20.01 25.87
N VAL A 164 -22.44 19.59 25.83
CA VAL A 164 -21.93 18.40 26.52
C VAL A 164 -21.28 18.79 27.86
N THR A 165 -20.46 19.84 27.86
CA THR A 165 -19.71 20.28 29.05
C THR A 165 -20.02 21.72 29.45
N ALA A 166 -19.66 22.08 30.69
CA ALA A 166 -19.79 23.44 31.20
C ALA A 166 -18.76 24.43 30.60
N GLY A 167 -17.89 23.95 29.69
CA GLY A 167 -16.72 24.67 29.20
C GLY A 167 -15.60 24.76 30.26
N MET A 168 -14.44 25.28 29.86
CA MET A 168 -13.28 25.46 30.75
C MET A 168 -13.45 26.63 31.74
N SER A 169 -14.48 27.47 31.57
CA SER A 169 -14.73 28.65 32.41
C SER A 169 -15.44 28.33 33.72
N ASN A 170 -16.21 27.23 33.78
CA ASN A 170 -17.02 26.84 34.94
C ASN A 170 -16.54 25.51 35.56
N GLU A 171 -15.23 25.28 35.61
CA GLU A 171 -14.63 24.03 36.13
C GLU A 171 -14.82 23.82 37.64
N GLU A 172 -15.07 24.88 38.40
CA GLU A 172 -15.30 24.77 39.84
C GLU A 172 -16.74 24.35 40.18
N ASP A 173 -17.67 24.54 39.25
CA ASP A 173 -19.11 24.58 39.50
C ASP A 173 -19.91 23.73 38.49
N CYS A 174 -19.32 22.60 38.10
CA CYS A 174 -19.83 21.66 37.10
C CYS A 174 -20.21 20.30 37.72
N TRP A 175 -20.82 19.42 36.93
CA TRP A 175 -21.17 18.07 37.35
C TRP A 175 -19.95 17.15 37.23
N ASN A 176 -19.48 16.63 38.36
CA ASN A 176 -18.33 15.73 38.44
C ASN A 176 -18.70 14.23 38.50
N GLY A 177 -19.96 13.89 38.24
CA GLY A 177 -20.49 12.53 38.34
C GLY A 177 -21.22 12.22 39.65
N HIS A 178 -21.06 13.06 40.67
CA HIS A 178 -21.72 12.88 41.97
C HIS A 178 -22.48 14.14 42.41
N THR A 179 -21.85 15.31 42.36
CA THR A 179 -22.44 16.57 42.83
C THR A 179 -22.04 17.71 41.89
N LYS A 180 -22.60 18.91 42.13
CA LYS A 180 -22.09 20.15 41.54
C LYS A 180 -20.84 20.57 42.32
N ALA A 181 -19.68 20.28 41.76
CA ALA A 181 -18.37 20.62 42.33
C ALA A 181 -17.27 20.34 41.29
N ARG A 182 -16.07 20.85 41.54
CA ARG A 182 -14.90 20.54 40.73
C ARG A 182 -14.65 19.04 40.56
N TYR A 183 -14.17 18.68 39.38
CA TYR A 183 -13.63 17.35 39.10
C TYR A 183 -12.15 17.28 39.53
N LEU A 184 -11.86 16.37 40.47
CA LEU A 184 -10.54 16.21 41.08
C LEU A 184 -9.61 15.21 40.35
N PRO A 185 -10.09 14.07 39.83
CA PRO A 185 -9.20 13.11 39.18
C PRO A 185 -8.46 13.70 37.97
N GLU A 186 -7.23 13.22 37.76
CA GLU A 186 -6.42 13.60 36.60
C GLU A 186 -6.95 12.94 35.32
N ILE A 187 -6.56 13.52 34.18
CA ILE A 187 -6.98 13.02 32.87
C ILE A 187 -6.14 11.80 32.52
N MET A 188 -6.79 10.70 32.15
CA MET A 188 -6.13 9.48 31.70
C MET A 188 -5.40 9.71 30.37
N ASN A 189 -4.29 8.98 30.16
CA ASN A 189 -3.58 8.96 28.89
C ASN A 189 -4.40 8.21 27.82
N ASP A 190 -4.09 8.43 26.55
CA ASP A 190 -4.80 7.80 25.43
C ASP A 190 -4.39 6.33 25.25
N GLY A 191 -5.28 5.52 24.65
CA GLY A 191 -5.01 4.11 24.36
C GLY A 191 -5.52 3.14 25.44
N LEU A 192 -5.65 1.88 25.05
CA LEU A 192 -6.32 0.84 25.84
C LEU A 192 -5.60 0.56 27.16
N THR A 193 -4.27 0.38 27.10
CA THR A 193 -3.45 0.02 28.28
C THR A 193 -3.47 1.09 29.36
N ASN A 194 -3.72 2.34 28.98
CA ASN A 194 -3.75 3.47 29.89
C ASN A 194 -5.08 3.61 30.63
N GLN A 195 -6.11 2.83 30.30
CA GLN A 195 -7.42 2.92 30.97
C GLN A 195 -7.59 2.00 32.18
N ILE A 196 -6.58 1.22 32.56
CA ILE A 196 -6.68 0.28 33.68
C ILE A 196 -7.10 0.95 35.01
N ASN A 197 -6.66 2.19 35.22
CA ASN A 197 -6.97 2.98 36.42
C ASN A 197 -7.96 4.12 36.13
N ASN A 198 -8.75 4.03 35.05
CA ASN A 198 -9.71 5.08 34.72
C ASN A 198 -10.81 5.14 35.80
N PRO A 199 -11.00 6.31 36.46
CA PRO A 199 -11.95 6.42 37.57
C PRO A 199 -13.42 6.37 37.15
N GLU A 200 -13.73 6.57 35.85
CA GLU A 200 -15.10 6.73 35.38
C GLU A 200 -15.64 5.54 34.58
N VAL A 201 -14.76 4.80 33.91
CA VAL A 201 -15.11 3.69 33.04
C VAL A 201 -14.20 2.51 33.33
N ASP A 202 -14.79 1.39 33.73
CA ASP A 202 -14.07 0.13 33.87
C ASP A 202 -13.82 -0.48 32.49
N VAL A 203 -12.56 -0.60 32.11
CA VAL A 203 -12.14 -1.06 30.78
C VAL A 203 -11.29 -2.32 30.93
N ASP A 204 -11.76 -3.42 30.34
CA ASP A 204 -11.00 -4.66 30.30
C ASP A 204 -9.88 -4.60 29.25
N ILE A 205 -8.68 -4.24 29.72
CA ILE A 205 -7.49 -4.12 28.87
C ILE A 205 -7.00 -5.45 28.29
N THR A 206 -7.46 -6.59 28.82
CA THR A 206 -6.99 -7.92 28.39
C THR A 206 -7.68 -8.40 27.12
N ARG A 207 -8.79 -7.76 26.74
CA ARG A 207 -9.57 -8.08 25.55
C ARG A 207 -9.60 -6.89 24.58
N PRO A 208 -8.49 -6.65 23.86
CA PRO A 208 -8.48 -5.62 22.81
C PRO A 208 -9.45 -6.00 21.69
N ASP A 209 -10.03 -4.98 21.06
CA ASP A 209 -10.91 -5.16 19.91
C ASP A 209 -10.12 -5.73 18.71
N THR A 210 -10.53 -6.91 18.24
CA THR A 210 -9.85 -7.62 17.16
C THR A 210 -9.93 -6.89 15.82
N PHE A 211 -11.04 -6.20 15.55
CA PHE A 211 -11.22 -5.42 14.33
C PHE A 211 -10.28 -4.22 14.32
N ILE A 212 -10.17 -3.51 15.44
CA ILE A 212 -9.21 -2.40 15.58
C ILE A 212 -7.78 -2.89 15.36
N ARG A 213 -7.41 -4.04 15.93
CA ARG A 213 -6.07 -4.62 15.73
C ARG A 213 -5.80 -5.01 14.27
N GLN A 214 -6.81 -5.48 13.54
CA GLN A 214 -6.71 -5.69 12.09
C GLN A 214 -6.47 -4.38 11.34
N GLN A 215 -7.19 -3.30 11.68
CA GLN A 215 -6.98 -1.99 11.05
C GLN A 215 -5.58 -1.42 11.33
N ILE A 216 -5.05 -1.60 12.55
CA ILE A 216 -3.67 -1.25 12.89
C ILE A 216 -2.68 -1.99 11.96
N MET A 217 -2.87 -3.28 11.73
CA MET A 217 -2.02 -4.05 10.83
C MET A 217 -2.16 -3.61 9.37
N ALA A 218 -3.38 -3.29 8.92
CA ALA A 218 -3.60 -2.75 7.58
C ALA A 218 -2.88 -1.40 7.38
N LEU A 219 -2.95 -0.49 8.36
CA LEU A 219 -2.23 0.77 8.35
C LEU A 219 -0.71 0.55 8.27
N ARG A 220 -0.16 -0.41 9.02
CA ARG A 220 1.27 -0.77 8.94
C ARG A 220 1.69 -1.23 7.56
N VAL A 221 0.93 -2.15 6.98
CA VAL A 221 1.20 -2.67 5.63
C VAL A 221 1.17 -1.55 4.60
N MET A 222 0.14 -0.71 4.63
CA MET A 222 0.01 0.43 3.72
C MET A 222 1.11 1.47 3.92
N THR A 223 1.49 1.76 5.16
CA THR A 223 2.60 2.66 5.49
C THR A 223 3.92 2.14 4.90
N ASN A 224 4.20 0.85 5.03
CA ASN A 224 5.40 0.24 4.44
C ASN A 224 5.36 0.31 2.90
N LYS A 225 4.20 0.07 2.30
CA LYS A 225 4.00 0.24 0.85
C LYS A 225 4.30 1.66 0.39
N LEU A 226 3.78 2.66 1.10
CA LEU A 226 4.04 4.08 0.80
C LEU A 226 5.52 4.45 0.96
N LYS A 227 6.18 3.93 2.00
CA LYS A 227 7.64 4.13 2.19
C LYS A 227 8.45 3.49 1.05
N ASN A 228 8.07 2.31 0.59
CA ASN A 228 8.69 1.67 -0.57
C ASN A 228 8.47 2.50 -1.84
N ALA A 229 7.24 2.97 -2.08
CA ALA A 229 6.91 3.85 -3.21
C ALA A 229 7.76 5.14 -3.18
N TYR A 230 7.88 5.76 -2.01
CA TYR A 230 8.70 6.96 -1.81
C TYR A 230 10.18 6.73 -2.17
N ASN A 231 10.70 5.54 -1.86
CA ASN A 231 12.07 5.14 -2.18
C ASN A 231 12.25 4.66 -3.63
N GLY A 232 11.18 4.53 -4.41
CA GLY A 232 11.22 3.97 -5.77
C GLY A 232 11.36 2.46 -5.81
N ASN A 233 11.10 1.76 -4.70
CA ASN A 233 11.08 0.29 -4.66
C ASN A 233 9.73 -0.21 -5.17
N ASP A 234 9.73 -1.39 -5.79
CA ASP A 234 8.49 -2.04 -6.22
C ASP A 234 7.56 -2.29 -5.02
N VAL A 235 6.30 -1.92 -5.20
CA VAL A 235 5.25 -1.99 -4.19
C VAL A 235 4.34 -3.19 -4.48
N ASN A 236 4.88 -4.22 -5.14
CA ASN A 236 4.25 -5.48 -5.52
C ASN A 236 2.71 -5.41 -5.61
N PHE A 237 2.23 -4.99 -6.77
CA PHE A 237 0.88 -5.29 -7.22
C PHE A 237 0.87 -6.78 -7.57
N GLN A 238 0.57 -7.64 -6.60
CA GLN A 238 0.04 -8.95 -6.94
C GLN A 238 -1.25 -8.67 -7.72
N ASP A 239 -1.16 -8.75 -9.05
CA ASP A 239 -2.32 -9.00 -9.90
C ASP A 239 -2.99 -10.26 -9.34
N THR A 240 -4.02 -10.06 -8.52
CA THR A 240 -4.96 -11.11 -8.15
C THR A 240 -5.82 -11.39 -9.38
N SER A 241 -5.24 -11.99 -10.41
CA SER A 241 -5.99 -12.60 -11.52
C SER A 241 -5.92 -14.13 -11.52
N ASP A 242 -4.99 -14.76 -10.79
CA ASP A 242 -4.71 -16.19 -11.01
C ASP A 242 -4.98 -17.06 -9.78
N GLU A 243 -6.24 -17.08 -9.33
CA GLU A 243 -6.80 -18.18 -8.53
C GLU A 243 -7.90 -18.87 -9.34
N THR A 244 -7.56 -19.40 -10.52
CA THR A 244 -8.24 -20.55 -11.16
C THR A 244 -7.27 -21.16 -12.16
N SER A 245 -6.38 -21.99 -11.63
CA SER A 245 -5.58 -22.93 -12.43
C SER A 245 -6.52 -23.97 -13.03
N GLY A 246 -7.00 -23.71 -14.24
CA GLY A 246 -7.75 -24.64 -15.07
C GLY A 246 -6.92 -25.04 -16.29
N SER A 247 -6.02 -26.02 -16.12
CA SER A 247 -5.38 -26.68 -17.26
C SER A 247 -6.42 -27.43 -18.09
N GLY A 248 -6.86 -26.82 -19.20
CA GLY A 248 -7.68 -27.44 -20.22
C GLY A 248 -6.87 -27.71 -21.48
N SER A 249 -6.16 -28.83 -21.53
CA SER A 249 -5.62 -29.36 -22.79
C SER A 249 -6.78 -29.90 -23.63
N GLY A 250 -7.28 -29.11 -24.57
CA GLY A 250 -8.30 -29.49 -25.53
C GLY A 250 -7.72 -29.78 -26.91
N SER A 251 -6.94 -30.86 -27.06
CA SER A 251 -6.59 -31.39 -28.38
C SER A 251 -7.75 -32.28 -28.86
N GLY A 252 -8.72 -31.67 -29.55
CA GLY A 252 -9.82 -32.35 -30.21
C GLY A 252 -9.84 -32.00 -31.69
N CYS A 253 -8.94 -32.59 -32.47
CA CYS A 253 -9.07 -32.63 -33.92
C CYS A 253 -9.66 -33.99 -34.28
N THR A 254 -10.96 -34.02 -34.55
CA THR A 254 -11.62 -35.15 -35.21
C THR A 254 -11.24 -35.17 -36.69
N ASP A 255 -11.12 -36.37 -37.21
CA ASP A 255 -10.52 -36.73 -38.50
C ASP A 255 -10.91 -35.90 -39.74
N ASP A 256 -9.94 -35.93 -40.66
CA ASP A 256 -9.94 -35.65 -42.10
C ASP A 256 -9.84 -34.19 -42.61
N ILE A 257 -8.62 -33.91 -43.12
CA ILE A 257 -8.24 -33.02 -44.25
C ILE A 257 -7.77 -31.59 -43.90
N CYS A 258 -6.43 -31.38 -43.86
CA CYS A 258 -5.65 -30.32 -44.56
C CYS A 258 -4.20 -30.15 -43.98
N PRO A 259 -3.23 -29.63 -44.76
CA PRO A 259 -2.06 -30.38 -45.22
C PRO A 259 -0.77 -30.16 -44.42
N THR A 260 0.16 -31.10 -44.63
CA THR A 260 1.52 -31.20 -44.10
C THR A 260 2.48 -30.10 -44.60
N GLU A 261 3.43 -29.78 -43.71
CA GLU A 261 4.71 -29.06 -43.91
C GLU A 261 4.73 -27.53 -43.79
N PHE A 262 5.22 -27.07 -42.64
CA PHE A 262 6.13 -25.92 -42.54
C PHE A 262 7.30 -26.33 -41.62
N ASP A 263 8.42 -26.74 -42.20
CA ASP A 263 9.66 -26.97 -41.48
C ASP A 263 10.25 -25.64 -41.00
N PHE A 264 10.28 -25.43 -39.69
CA PHE A 264 11.11 -24.42 -39.05
C PHE A 264 12.51 -25.01 -38.82
N ILE A 265 13.49 -24.60 -39.63
CA ILE A 265 14.89 -24.89 -39.35
C ILE A 265 15.37 -23.87 -38.30
N THR A 266 15.33 -24.28 -37.04
CA THR A 266 16.05 -23.61 -35.95
C THR A 266 17.54 -23.91 -36.12
N THR A 267 18.38 -22.88 -36.17
CA THR A 267 19.84 -23.07 -36.19
C THR A 267 20.33 -23.17 -34.75
N GLU A 268 20.74 -24.35 -34.33
CA GLU A 268 21.33 -24.62 -33.03
C GLU A 268 22.84 -24.30 -33.06
N ALA A 269 23.33 -23.58 -32.05
CA ALA A 269 24.75 -23.24 -31.93
C ALA A 269 25.54 -24.42 -31.34
N PRO A 270 26.80 -24.67 -31.79
CA PRO A 270 27.59 -25.77 -31.26
C PRO A 270 28.05 -25.50 -29.82
N PRO A 271 28.20 -26.55 -28.99
CA PRO A 271 28.59 -26.40 -27.60
C PRO A 271 30.07 -25.98 -27.50
N VAL A 272 30.34 -24.94 -26.71
CA VAL A 272 31.69 -24.58 -26.27
C VAL A 272 32.03 -25.46 -25.07
N ASP A 273 33.01 -26.33 -25.27
CA ASP A 273 33.59 -27.15 -24.21
C ASP A 273 34.45 -26.26 -23.30
N SER A 274 34.08 -26.15 -22.03
CA SER A 274 34.89 -25.49 -21.00
C SER A 274 35.14 -26.45 -19.86
N ASP A 275 36.27 -27.11 -19.97
CA ASP A 275 36.93 -27.92 -18.96
C ASP A 275 37.13 -27.09 -17.67
N ARG A 276 36.40 -27.40 -16.59
CA ARG A 276 36.67 -26.87 -15.25
C ARG A 276 36.29 -27.87 -14.15
N ARG A 277 37.36 -28.34 -13.52
CA ARG A 277 37.45 -29.22 -12.34
C ARG A 277 36.44 -28.89 -11.25
N GLU A 278 35.73 -29.94 -10.81
CA GLU A 278 34.88 -29.96 -9.63
C GLU A 278 35.71 -29.69 -8.36
N VAL A 279 35.23 -28.74 -7.55
CA VAL A 279 35.58 -28.62 -6.13
C VAL A 279 34.30 -28.92 -5.37
N ASP A 280 34.31 -30.03 -4.63
CA ASP A 280 33.21 -30.45 -3.76
C ASP A 280 32.86 -29.39 -2.73
N SER A 281 31.58 -29.04 -2.65
CA SER A 281 30.97 -28.43 -1.48
C SER A 281 29.56 -28.96 -1.31
N SER A 282 29.42 -29.82 -0.30
CA SER A 282 28.20 -30.46 0.16
C SER A 282 27.18 -29.43 0.66
N ALA A 283 26.04 -29.31 -0.02
CA ALA A 283 24.83 -28.70 0.51
C ALA A 283 23.84 -29.81 0.89
N ILE A 284 23.63 -29.96 2.19
CA ILE A 284 22.68 -30.86 2.82
C ILE A 284 21.26 -30.38 2.51
N GLN A 285 20.45 -31.22 1.85
CA GLN A 285 19.00 -31.06 1.81
C GLN A 285 18.32 -32.42 2.07
N SER A 286 17.21 -32.34 2.81
CA SER A 286 16.26 -33.42 3.16
C SER A 286 16.49 -34.17 4.47
N SER A 287 16.10 -33.55 5.59
CA SER A 287 15.82 -34.25 6.86
C SER A 287 14.54 -33.80 7.57
N ARG A 288 13.60 -33.14 6.88
CA ARG A 288 12.33 -32.70 7.50
C ARG A 288 11.26 -33.78 7.59
N SER A 289 11.42 -34.92 6.90
CA SER A 289 10.45 -36.04 6.93
C SER A 289 10.68 -37.02 8.10
N LEU A 290 11.91 -37.14 8.60
CA LEU A 290 12.24 -38.10 9.67
C LEU A 290 11.96 -37.54 11.09
N LEU A 291 12.06 -36.23 11.27
CA LEU A 291 11.77 -35.56 12.55
C LEU A 291 10.28 -35.59 12.91
N THR A 292 9.38 -35.51 11.91
CA THR A 292 7.92 -35.56 12.13
C THR A 292 7.46 -36.97 12.50
N LEU A 293 8.08 -38.00 11.94
CA LEU A 293 7.87 -39.41 12.33
C LEU A 293 8.37 -39.70 13.75
N PHE A 294 9.51 -39.14 14.16
CA PHE A 294 10.02 -39.33 15.52
C PHE A 294 9.13 -38.64 16.58
N ILE A 295 8.65 -37.43 16.31
CA ILE A 295 7.79 -36.70 17.25
C ILE A 295 6.43 -37.38 17.42
N THR A 296 5.85 -37.92 16.33
CA THR A 296 4.57 -38.65 16.41
C THR A 296 4.69 -39.98 17.18
N CYS A 297 5.81 -40.70 17.04
CA CYS A 297 6.08 -41.91 17.84
C CYS A 297 6.26 -41.60 19.34
N ILE A 298 6.91 -40.49 19.71
CA ILE A 298 7.08 -40.09 21.11
C ILE A 298 5.74 -39.69 21.74
N VAL A 299 4.88 -38.98 21.01
CA VAL A 299 3.54 -38.61 21.49
C VAL A 299 2.67 -39.84 21.71
N LEU A 300 2.73 -40.83 20.82
CA LEU A 300 1.99 -42.09 20.97
C LEU A 300 2.53 -42.97 22.11
N ALA A 301 3.84 -42.94 22.36
CA ALA A 301 4.45 -43.65 23.50
C ALA A 301 4.06 -43.00 24.85
N LEU A 302 4.05 -41.66 24.91
CA LEU A 302 3.64 -40.92 26.11
C LEU A 302 2.14 -41.09 26.40
N GLN A 303 1.28 -41.13 25.38
CA GLN A 303 -0.14 -41.43 25.53
C GLN A 303 -0.42 -42.84 26.05
N ARG A 304 0.47 -43.82 25.78
CA ARG A 304 0.36 -45.18 26.33
C ARG A 304 0.87 -45.32 27.77
N GLN A 305 1.72 -44.42 28.24
CA GLN A 305 2.18 -44.42 29.64
C GLN A 305 1.26 -43.63 30.59
N TRP A 306 0.32 -42.86 30.05
CA TRP A 306 -0.67 -42.07 30.82
C TRP A 306 -2.09 -42.67 30.80
N ARG A 307 -2.24 -43.90 30.30
CA ARG A 307 -3.40 -44.78 30.51
C ARG A 307 -2.96 -46.00 31.32
#